data_AF-A0A430LBS0-F1
#
_entry.id   AF-A0A430LBS0-F1
#
_cell.length_a   1.000
_cell.length_b   1.000
_cell.length_c   1.000
_cell.angle_alpha   90.00
_cell.angle_beta   90.00
_cell.angle_gamma   90.00
#
_symmetry.space_group_name_H-M   'P 1'
#
loop_
_entity.id
_entity.type
_entity.pdbx_description
1 polymer ?
#
loop_
_entity_poly.entity_id
_entity_poly.type
_entity_poly.pdbx_seq_one_letter_code
_entity_poly.pdbx_strand_id
1 'polypeptide(L)'
;MTAAETFDRFIIDWLSATQGFLHPDLPPSPGRVLRDTSTKKPAKRFLSPPMTDQNGSPSKRPRPDPDATPRKTYSIRPSDTISLSSSGLSDANSATSESLPKRARSARSGNSSPTKKGISVMRMDGIVTHPSFNGSEPLPAALEEMVEDIREDSMGRDIITAEDKAEIEVRASAGGERSSLFRKVLRPDPVDMTGKRKTFGRLPPLDSLVEIWEKAQRCEDKGHSEAGWNCAVHYPLMELALKYANVTTHETAHDPSNREEILVDVVNATTAQICPVHAPMTLATQHKKRVDFCLLVEPIKGTNAADYLSRKSQLSPHQSINHTDFAPLRACPISVSIETKLTGEEWQSAMSQQTVWLSAHWNCLDRLTNDSQLARDELCFLPAIIVQGHDWTFLAATRGDLLHGRASRQTIIWHKLCFGSTDGLRGICQIIKVLQRLAQWSLRIYWPWFRRFAMNNLEGE
;
A
#
# COMPACT_ATOMS: atom_id res chain seq x y z
N MET A 1 16.88 -37.02 -37.66
CA MET A 1 16.00 -35.92 -37.23
C MET A 1 16.82 -34.95 -36.42
N THR A 2 16.59 -33.66 -36.59
CA THR A 2 17.16 -32.55 -35.82
C THR A 2 16.37 -32.36 -34.51
N ALA A 3 16.94 -31.62 -33.55
CA ALA A 3 16.30 -31.42 -32.24
C ALA A 3 14.92 -30.75 -32.31
N ALA A 4 14.66 -29.92 -33.34
CA ALA A 4 13.35 -29.31 -33.58
C ALA A 4 12.29 -30.35 -33.98
N GLU A 5 12.60 -31.24 -34.92
CA GLU A 5 11.70 -32.31 -35.37
C GLU A 5 11.31 -33.27 -34.23
N THR A 6 12.19 -33.46 -33.25
CA THR A 6 11.91 -34.25 -32.04
C THR A 6 10.94 -33.53 -31.09
N PHE A 7 11.04 -32.19 -30.99
CA PHE A 7 10.18 -31.38 -30.13
C PHE A 7 8.75 -31.25 -30.70
N ASP A 8 8.63 -31.02 -32.01
CA ASP A 8 7.34 -30.95 -32.69
C ASP A 8 6.60 -32.29 -32.61
N ARG A 9 7.31 -33.43 -32.73
CA ARG A 9 6.74 -34.77 -32.52
C ARG A 9 6.16 -34.93 -31.11
N PHE A 10 6.92 -34.54 -30.08
CA PHE A 10 6.50 -34.62 -28.69
C PHE A 10 5.21 -33.83 -28.42
N ILE A 11 5.05 -32.63 -29.00
CA ILE A 11 3.82 -31.83 -28.86
C ILE A 11 2.63 -32.50 -29.56
N ILE A 12 2.82 -33.08 -30.75
CA ILE A 12 1.76 -33.79 -31.48
C ILE A 12 1.30 -35.04 -30.72
N ASP A 13 2.23 -35.81 -30.17
CA ASP A 13 1.92 -37.01 -29.39
C ASP A 13 1.21 -36.66 -28.05
N TRP A 14 1.61 -35.57 -27.39
CA TRP A 14 0.96 -35.06 -26.18
C TRP A 14 -0.47 -34.53 -26.42
N LEU A 15 -0.68 -33.80 -27.52
CA LEU A 15 -2.03 -33.36 -27.95
C LEU A 15 -2.94 -34.54 -28.33
N SER A 16 -2.36 -35.60 -28.88
CA SER A 16 -3.09 -36.84 -29.19
C SER A 16 -3.48 -37.61 -27.92
N ALA A 17 -2.58 -37.72 -26.95
CA ALA A 17 -2.83 -38.40 -25.67
C ALA A 17 -3.90 -37.70 -24.81
N THR A 18 -3.98 -36.37 -24.87
CA THR A 18 -4.93 -35.57 -24.08
C THR A 18 -6.37 -35.62 -24.60
N GLN A 19 -6.59 -35.93 -25.88
CA GLN A 19 -7.93 -36.09 -26.45
C GLN A 19 -8.59 -37.45 -26.10
N GLY A 20 -7.85 -38.41 -25.54
CA GLY A 20 -8.37 -39.74 -25.18
C GLY A 20 -9.22 -39.80 -23.91
N PHE A 21 -9.25 -38.75 -23.09
CA PHE A 21 -9.85 -38.77 -21.73
C PHE A 21 -11.33 -38.33 -21.68
N LEU A 22 -12.14 -38.83 -22.60
CA LEU A 22 -13.61 -38.84 -22.48
C LEU A 22 -14.13 -40.26 -22.71
N HIS A 23 -14.47 -40.97 -21.64
CA HIS A 23 -15.10 -42.29 -21.71
C HIS A 23 -16.24 -42.43 -20.67
N PRO A 24 -17.34 -43.17 -20.93
CA PRO A 24 -18.55 -43.11 -20.11
C PRO A 24 -18.66 -44.16 -18.98
N ASP A 25 -19.72 -43.98 -18.19
CA ASP A 25 -20.53 -44.96 -17.44
C ASP A 25 -19.93 -45.81 -16.30
N LEU A 26 -20.42 -45.58 -15.07
CA LEU A 26 -20.57 -46.54 -13.95
C LEU A 26 -21.84 -46.18 -13.11
N PRO A 27 -22.38 -47.07 -12.23
CA PRO A 27 -23.83 -47.31 -12.12
C PRO A 27 -24.52 -46.76 -10.83
N PRO A 28 -25.85 -46.92 -10.64
CA PRO A 28 -26.66 -46.04 -9.77
C PRO A 28 -26.99 -46.58 -8.36
N SER A 29 -27.42 -45.67 -7.47
CA SER A 29 -28.14 -45.95 -6.20
C SER A 29 -28.72 -44.65 -5.60
N PRO A 30 -29.72 -44.71 -4.71
CA PRO A 30 -30.99 -45.43 -4.81
C PRO A 30 -32.18 -44.43 -4.89
N GLY A 31 -33.38 -44.93 -5.24
CA GLY A 31 -34.53 -44.06 -5.58
C GLY A 31 -35.10 -43.22 -4.43
N ARG A 32 -35.57 -42.00 -4.76
CA ARG A 32 -36.39 -41.15 -3.87
C ARG A 32 -37.76 -40.90 -4.49
N VAL A 33 -38.80 -40.97 -3.65
CA VAL A 33 -40.22 -41.00 -4.06
C VAL A 33 -40.66 -39.69 -4.74
N LEU A 34 -41.38 -39.82 -5.86
CA LEU A 34 -42.10 -38.73 -6.51
C LEU A 34 -43.25 -38.21 -5.63
N ARG A 35 -43.30 -36.90 -5.42
CA ARG A 35 -44.58 -36.17 -5.33
C ARG A 35 -44.52 -34.90 -6.17
N ASP A 36 -45.53 -34.77 -7.01
CA ASP A 36 -45.76 -33.63 -7.90
C ASP A 36 -46.29 -32.42 -7.11
N THR A 37 -45.92 -31.21 -7.53
CA THR A 37 -46.80 -30.03 -7.57
C THR A 37 -46.15 -28.91 -8.39
N SER A 38 -46.94 -28.24 -9.22
CA SER A 38 -46.47 -27.23 -10.19
C SER A 38 -46.01 -25.91 -9.56
N THR A 39 -45.09 -25.18 -10.22
CA THR A 39 -45.38 -23.85 -10.79
C THR A 39 -44.24 -23.32 -11.68
N LYS A 40 -44.54 -22.35 -12.57
CA LYS A 40 -43.62 -21.78 -13.57
C LYS A 40 -43.08 -20.40 -13.15
N LYS A 41 -41.81 -20.08 -13.47
CA LYS A 41 -41.36 -18.76 -13.99
C LYS A 41 -39.89 -18.79 -14.49
N PRO A 42 -39.43 -17.81 -15.31
CA PRO A 42 -38.39 -18.04 -16.32
C PRO A 42 -36.98 -17.49 -16.02
N ALA A 43 -36.03 -17.84 -16.90
CA ALA A 43 -34.63 -17.45 -16.88
C ALA A 43 -34.36 -15.96 -17.21
N LYS A 44 -33.14 -15.50 -16.87
CA LYS A 44 -32.55 -14.22 -17.32
C LYS A 44 -31.44 -14.47 -18.36
N ARG A 45 -31.26 -13.53 -19.30
CA ARG A 45 -30.24 -13.59 -20.37
C ARG A 45 -28.96 -12.82 -20.01
N PHE A 46 -27.87 -13.19 -20.68
CA PHE A 46 -26.62 -12.43 -20.76
C PHE A 46 -26.77 -11.13 -21.58
N LEU A 47 -25.81 -10.22 -21.46
CA LEU A 47 -25.71 -8.98 -22.26
C LEU A 47 -24.25 -8.71 -22.69
N SER A 48 -24.11 -8.15 -23.90
CA SER A 48 -22.89 -7.60 -24.48
C SER A 48 -23.22 -6.23 -25.14
N PRO A 49 -22.24 -5.34 -25.39
CA PRO A 49 -22.50 -3.90 -25.60
C PRO A 49 -22.50 -3.42 -27.07
N PRO A 50 -23.04 -2.21 -27.34
CA PRO A 50 -22.72 -1.40 -28.52
C PRO A 50 -22.19 0.02 -28.18
N MET A 51 -21.81 0.81 -29.19
CA MET A 51 -21.22 2.16 -29.06
C MET A 51 -22.08 3.32 -29.64
N THR A 52 -21.70 4.54 -29.26
CA THR A 52 -21.76 5.82 -30.02
C THR A 52 -23.10 6.44 -30.49
N ASP A 53 -23.37 7.63 -29.92
CA ASP A 53 -23.64 8.92 -30.58
C ASP A 53 -25.04 9.50 -30.89
N GLN A 54 -25.09 10.83 -30.62
CA GLN A 54 -25.95 11.92 -31.08
C GLN A 54 -27.41 12.14 -30.58
N ASN A 55 -27.58 13.34 -30.00
CA ASN A 55 -28.73 14.28 -30.04
C ASN A 55 -30.09 13.92 -29.39
N GLY A 56 -30.64 14.90 -28.63
CA GLY A 56 -32.08 15.07 -28.42
C GLY A 56 -32.61 14.95 -26.98
N SER A 57 -33.00 16.07 -26.38
CA SER A 57 -33.91 16.14 -25.21
C SER A 57 -35.37 16.35 -25.69
N PRO A 58 -36.45 16.13 -24.89
CA PRO A 58 -36.56 16.55 -23.49
C PRO A 58 -37.29 15.60 -22.50
N SER A 59 -37.30 16.01 -21.23
CA SER A 59 -37.93 15.34 -20.09
C SER A 59 -39.47 15.28 -20.14
N LYS A 60 -40.06 14.23 -19.54
CA LYS A 60 -41.50 14.12 -19.22
C LYS A 60 -41.70 14.07 -17.70
N ARG A 61 -42.62 14.89 -17.19
CA ARG A 61 -43.11 14.81 -15.80
C ARG A 61 -44.07 13.62 -15.61
N PRO A 62 -44.24 13.09 -14.38
CA PRO A 62 -45.22 12.03 -14.10
C PRO A 62 -46.67 12.52 -14.24
N ARG A 63 -47.60 11.58 -14.46
CA ARG A 63 -49.05 11.79 -14.26
C ARG A 63 -49.47 11.09 -12.95
N PRO A 64 -50.46 11.61 -12.20
CA PRO A 64 -51.04 10.91 -11.05
C PRO A 64 -51.79 9.63 -11.45
N ASP A 65 -51.86 8.70 -10.50
CA ASP A 65 -52.67 7.48 -10.57
C ASP A 65 -54.09 7.76 -10.03
N PRO A 66 -55.18 7.39 -10.75
CA PRO A 66 -56.55 7.68 -10.32
C PRO A 66 -57.13 6.75 -9.24
N ASP A 67 -56.58 5.55 -9.01
CA ASP A 67 -57.27 4.49 -8.24
C ASP A 67 -56.91 4.42 -6.72
N ALA A 68 -56.44 5.53 -6.15
CA ALA A 68 -56.04 5.61 -4.73
C ALA A 68 -57.26 5.69 -3.76
N THR A 69 -57.59 4.57 -3.11
CA THR A 69 -58.71 4.46 -2.14
C THR A 69 -58.32 4.86 -0.69
N PRO A 70 -59.28 5.33 0.16
CA PRO A 70 -58.97 6.08 1.38
C PRO A 70 -58.77 5.25 2.68
N ARG A 71 -58.25 5.95 3.71
CA ARG A 71 -57.82 5.46 5.05
C ARG A 71 -58.92 4.80 5.91
N LYS A 72 -58.46 4.06 6.93
CA LYS A 72 -59.03 4.14 8.30
C LYS A 72 -57.95 4.51 9.33
N THR A 73 -58.35 5.27 10.36
CA THR A 73 -57.50 5.77 11.46
C THR A 73 -57.91 5.16 12.80
N TYR A 74 -56.95 4.99 13.72
CA TYR A 74 -57.17 4.83 15.16
C TYR A 74 -56.12 5.64 15.94
N SER A 75 -56.31 5.83 17.26
CA SER A 75 -55.93 7.08 17.94
C SER A 75 -55.27 6.90 19.32
N ILE A 76 -54.28 7.78 19.61
CA ILE A 76 -54.03 8.46 20.91
C ILE A 76 -53.82 7.55 22.16
N ARG A 77 -52.55 7.35 22.59
CA ARG A 77 -51.83 8.01 23.74
C ARG A 77 -52.03 7.28 25.10
N PRO A 78 -51.29 7.62 26.18
CA PRO A 78 -50.09 8.50 26.33
C PRO A 78 -48.82 7.63 26.55
N SER A 79 -47.62 8.05 27.00
CA SER A 79 -46.97 9.33 27.40
C SER A 79 -45.42 9.13 27.26
N ASP A 80 -44.44 9.96 27.66
CA ASP A 80 -44.29 11.31 28.26
C ASP A 80 -42.94 11.90 27.74
N THR A 81 -42.76 13.21 27.48
CA THR A 81 -42.10 14.27 28.31
C THR A 81 -40.75 13.89 28.96
N ILE A 82 -39.63 14.64 28.85
CA ILE A 82 -39.32 16.10 28.75
C ILE A 82 -37.88 16.23 28.15
N SER A 83 -37.36 17.28 27.45
CA SER A 83 -37.90 18.48 26.78
C SER A 83 -36.87 19.12 25.81
N LEU A 84 -37.37 19.88 24.82
CA LEU A 84 -36.93 21.19 24.25
C LEU A 84 -35.41 21.56 24.22
N SER A 85 -34.84 22.15 23.15
CA SER A 85 -35.29 23.33 22.37
C SER A 85 -34.70 23.27 20.94
N SER A 86 -35.36 23.60 19.81
CA SER A 86 -35.76 24.93 19.29
C SER A 86 -34.64 26.00 19.30
N SER A 87 -34.43 26.83 18.27
CA SER A 87 -35.23 27.25 17.08
C SER A 87 -34.31 27.55 15.85
N GLY A 88 -34.77 27.83 14.63
CA GLY A 88 -36.13 27.99 14.08
C GLY A 88 -36.16 28.11 12.54
N LEU A 89 -37.35 28.20 11.95
CA LEU A 89 -37.62 28.30 10.50
C LEU A 89 -38.03 29.73 10.10
N SER A 90 -37.91 30.08 8.80
CA SER A 90 -38.99 30.66 7.97
C SER A 90 -38.53 31.01 6.54
N ASP A 91 -39.39 30.79 5.54
CA ASP A 91 -39.27 31.29 4.17
C ASP A 91 -40.03 32.63 3.98
N ALA A 92 -39.59 33.49 3.06
CA ALA A 92 -40.43 34.53 2.45
C ALA A 92 -39.89 34.97 1.06
N ASN A 93 -40.81 35.25 0.14
CA ASN A 93 -40.51 35.57 -1.27
C ASN A 93 -40.00 37.01 -1.48
N SER A 94 -39.18 37.21 -2.52
CA SER A 94 -39.50 38.15 -3.63
C SER A 94 -38.59 37.89 -4.83
N ALA A 95 -38.98 38.35 -6.02
CA ALA A 95 -38.31 38.03 -7.29
C ALA A 95 -38.03 39.26 -8.15
N THR A 96 -36.81 39.31 -8.72
CA THR A 96 -36.45 40.06 -9.93
C THR A 96 -35.38 39.28 -10.69
N SER A 97 -35.42 39.33 -12.02
CA SER A 97 -34.46 38.65 -12.90
C SER A 97 -33.13 39.39 -12.97
N GLU A 98 -32.01 38.66 -13.06
CA GLU A 98 -31.05 38.86 -14.16
C GLU A 98 -30.09 37.67 -14.32
N SER A 99 -29.36 37.64 -15.44
CA SER A 99 -28.54 36.51 -15.89
C SER A 99 -27.13 36.49 -15.30
N LEU A 100 -26.57 35.28 -15.05
CA LEU A 100 -25.15 34.89 -15.21
C LEU A 100 -24.99 33.37 -14.85
N PRO A 101 -23.85 32.69 -15.13
CA PRO A 101 -23.83 31.23 -15.31
C PRO A 101 -23.84 30.38 -14.02
N LYS A 102 -24.19 29.11 -14.20
CA LYS A 102 -24.28 28.07 -13.16
C LYS A 102 -22.92 27.80 -12.49
N ARG A 103 -22.63 28.46 -11.37
CA ARG A 103 -21.61 27.97 -10.42
C ARG A 103 -22.04 26.60 -9.88
N ALA A 104 -21.19 25.59 -10.07
CA ALA A 104 -21.37 24.30 -9.40
C ALA A 104 -21.33 24.52 -7.88
N ARG A 105 -22.39 24.12 -7.17
CA ARG A 105 -22.41 24.16 -5.71
C ARG A 105 -21.51 23.04 -5.18
N SER A 106 -20.29 23.37 -4.77
CA SER A 106 -19.46 22.43 -4.02
C SER A 106 -20.19 22.03 -2.73
N ALA A 107 -20.41 20.73 -2.55
CA ALA A 107 -21.00 20.18 -1.34
C ALA A 107 -19.98 20.32 -0.21
N ARG A 108 -20.00 21.47 0.48
CA ARG A 108 -19.08 21.82 1.57
C ARG A 108 -19.35 20.92 2.78
N SER A 109 -18.74 19.74 2.77
CA SER A 109 -18.91 18.66 3.75
C SER A 109 -18.29 19.00 5.10
N GLY A 110 -18.97 19.88 5.86
CA GLY A 110 -18.55 20.38 7.17
C GLY A 110 -18.50 19.35 8.31
N ASN A 111 -18.45 18.05 8.00
CA ASN A 111 -18.34 16.97 8.97
C ASN A 111 -17.05 16.18 8.68
N SER A 112 -15.98 16.47 9.43
CA SER A 112 -14.70 15.79 9.29
C SER A 112 -14.83 14.27 9.51
N SER A 113 -14.07 13.48 8.75
CA SER A 113 -14.14 12.03 8.85
C SER A 113 -13.79 11.56 10.27
N PRO A 114 -14.45 10.52 10.81
CA PRO A 114 -14.22 10.10 12.20
C PRO A 114 -12.78 9.66 12.48
N THR A 115 -11.99 9.28 11.47
CA THR A 115 -10.53 9.07 11.61
C THR A 115 -9.80 10.39 11.92
N LYS A 116 -10.07 11.47 11.16
CA LYS A 116 -9.48 12.79 11.42
C LYS A 116 -9.86 13.30 12.81
N LYS A 117 -11.10 13.04 13.26
CA LYS A 117 -11.54 13.35 14.63
C LYS A 117 -10.77 12.54 15.67
N GLY A 118 -10.67 11.22 15.52
CA GLY A 118 -9.95 10.36 16.45
C GLY A 118 -8.45 10.68 16.53
N ILE A 119 -7.80 11.01 15.41
CA ILE A 119 -6.40 11.47 15.40
C ILE A 119 -6.26 12.85 16.06
N SER A 120 -7.23 13.75 15.89
CA SER A 120 -7.24 15.03 16.64
C SER A 120 -7.33 14.79 18.15
N VAL A 121 -8.13 13.81 18.60
CA VAL A 121 -8.19 13.39 20.01
C VAL A 121 -6.86 12.78 20.45
N MET A 122 -6.22 11.92 19.63
CA MET A 122 -4.90 11.36 19.94
C MET A 122 -3.79 12.41 20.06
N ARG A 123 -3.88 13.52 19.31
CA ARG A 123 -2.96 14.67 19.48
C ARG A 123 -3.23 15.43 20.78
N MET A 124 -4.50 15.67 21.11
CA MET A 124 -4.91 16.32 22.37
C MET A 124 -4.53 15.48 23.61
N ASP A 125 -4.61 14.15 23.50
CA ASP A 125 -4.21 13.18 24.52
C ASP A 125 -2.69 12.92 24.57
N GLY A 126 -1.90 13.50 23.66
CA GLY A 126 -0.45 13.25 23.55
C GLY A 126 -0.07 11.85 23.03
N ILE A 127 -1.03 11.02 22.61
CA ILE A 127 -0.81 9.66 22.06
C ILE A 127 -0.07 9.72 20.72
N VAL A 128 -0.31 10.75 19.91
CA VAL A 128 0.38 10.96 18.64
C VAL A 128 0.82 12.40 18.46
N THR A 129 2.06 12.58 18.03
CA THR A 129 2.62 13.86 17.54
C THR A 129 3.01 13.74 16.06
N HIS A 130 3.08 14.88 15.38
CA HIS A 130 3.41 14.99 13.95
C HIS A 130 4.50 16.06 13.73
N PRO A 131 5.73 15.86 14.26
CA PRO A 131 6.84 16.80 14.09
C PRO A 131 7.38 16.81 12.64
N SER A 132 8.15 17.86 12.32
CA SER A 132 8.77 18.01 11.01
C SER A 132 10.21 17.50 10.99
N PHE A 133 10.65 16.84 9.91
CA PHE A 133 12.08 16.54 9.65
C PHE A 133 12.95 17.80 9.50
N ASN A 134 12.33 18.95 9.25
CA ASN A 134 12.96 20.26 9.27
C ASN A 134 12.38 21.12 10.42
N GLY A 135 11.91 20.46 11.49
CA GLY A 135 11.36 21.09 12.70
C GLY A 135 12.44 21.48 13.70
N SER A 136 12.01 21.83 14.91
CA SER A 136 12.91 22.09 16.05
C SER A 136 12.96 20.91 17.05
N GLU A 137 12.13 19.89 16.85
CA GLU A 137 12.17 18.67 17.64
C GLU A 137 13.40 17.82 17.27
N PRO A 138 14.24 17.38 18.23
CA PRO A 138 15.45 16.64 17.93
C PRO A 138 15.13 15.22 17.43
N LEU A 139 15.74 14.83 16.31
CA LEU A 139 15.65 13.48 15.78
C LEU A 139 16.53 12.51 16.60
N PRO A 140 16.09 11.27 16.85
CA PRO A 140 16.98 10.21 17.32
C PRO A 140 18.07 9.91 16.29
N ALA A 141 19.32 9.75 16.72
CA ALA A 141 20.50 9.74 15.84
C ALA A 141 20.42 8.76 14.64
N ALA A 142 19.93 7.53 14.83
CA ALA A 142 19.79 6.56 13.73
C ALA A 142 18.70 6.93 12.71
N LEU A 143 17.69 7.71 13.12
CA LEU A 143 16.72 8.30 12.19
C LEU A 143 17.28 9.56 11.53
N GLU A 144 18.05 10.38 12.25
CA GLU A 144 18.74 11.56 11.71
C GLU A 144 19.71 11.15 10.59
N GLU A 145 20.53 10.11 10.81
CA GLU A 145 21.41 9.52 9.78
C GLU A 145 20.61 9.11 8.53
N MET A 146 19.53 8.34 8.70
CA MET A 146 18.66 7.91 7.59
C MET A 146 18.02 9.10 6.85
N VAL A 147 17.65 10.16 7.58
CA VAL A 147 17.04 11.38 7.03
C VAL A 147 18.04 12.19 6.21
N GLU A 148 19.27 12.37 6.68
CA GLU A 148 20.33 13.04 5.89
C GLU A 148 20.70 12.23 4.65
N ASP A 149 20.85 10.91 4.79
CA ASP A 149 21.26 10.04 3.68
C ASP A 149 20.15 9.94 2.59
N ILE A 150 18.86 10.04 2.96
CA ILE A 150 17.74 10.20 2.02
C ILE A 150 17.65 11.64 1.48
N ARG A 151 18.04 12.66 2.25
CA ARG A 151 18.08 14.06 1.79
C ARG A 151 19.15 14.26 0.72
N GLU A 152 20.33 13.65 0.85
CA GLU A 152 21.33 13.59 -0.21
C GLU A 152 20.81 12.89 -1.48
N ASP A 153 20.16 11.72 -1.32
CA ASP A 153 19.51 11.02 -2.43
C ASP A 153 18.42 11.89 -3.10
N SER A 154 17.70 12.72 -2.34
CA SER A 154 16.68 13.67 -2.83
C SER A 154 17.24 14.84 -3.63
N MET A 155 18.49 15.23 -3.40
CA MET A 155 19.22 16.17 -4.25
C MET A 155 19.72 15.49 -5.54
N GLY A 156 19.77 14.16 -5.56
CA GLY A 156 20.14 13.33 -6.70
C GLY A 156 21.63 13.34 -7.00
N ARG A 157 22.44 13.50 -5.95
CA ARG A 157 23.88 13.19 -5.96
C ARG A 157 24.06 11.69 -5.68
N ASP A 158 25.12 11.10 -6.21
CA ASP A 158 25.52 9.72 -5.90
C ASP A 158 24.41 8.66 -6.15
N ILE A 159 23.53 8.88 -7.14
CA ILE A 159 22.35 8.03 -7.41
C ILE A 159 22.57 6.95 -8.47
N ILE A 160 23.66 7.03 -9.23
CA ILE A 160 24.06 6.02 -10.21
C ILE A 160 25.57 5.75 -10.11
N THR A 161 26.05 4.66 -10.69
CA THR A 161 27.49 4.35 -10.76
C THR A 161 28.14 4.95 -12.02
N ALA A 162 29.47 4.85 -12.13
CA ALA A 162 30.20 5.25 -13.33
C ALA A 162 29.82 4.39 -14.55
N GLU A 163 29.53 3.10 -14.35
CA GLU A 163 29.05 2.19 -15.40
C GLU A 163 27.65 2.59 -15.90
N ASP A 164 26.73 2.92 -14.98
CA ASP A 164 25.39 3.44 -15.31
C ASP A 164 25.50 4.73 -16.14
N LYS A 165 26.41 5.66 -15.75
CA LYS A 165 26.64 6.92 -16.49
C LYS A 165 27.10 6.68 -17.91
N ALA A 166 28.00 5.72 -18.14
CA ALA A 166 28.48 5.39 -19.48
C ALA A 166 27.33 4.92 -20.40
N GLU A 167 26.40 4.09 -19.91
CA GLU A 167 25.21 3.74 -20.71
C GLU A 167 24.31 4.95 -20.96
N ILE A 168 24.04 5.75 -19.92
CA ILE A 168 23.18 6.95 -20.02
C ILE A 168 23.78 7.99 -20.98
N GLU A 169 25.11 8.16 -21.04
CA GLU A 169 25.80 9.04 -21.98
C GLU A 169 25.68 8.56 -23.43
N VAL A 170 25.72 7.23 -23.67
CA VAL A 170 25.42 6.65 -24.99
C VAL A 170 23.97 6.92 -25.37
N ARG A 171 22.99 6.65 -24.48
CA ARG A 171 21.56 6.93 -24.75
C ARG A 171 21.28 8.42 -24.93
N ALA A 172 22.01 9.30 -24.26
CA ALA A 172 21.92 10.76 -24.38
C ALA A 172 22.48 11.30 -25.71
N SER A 173 23.44 10.58 -26.30
CA SER A 173 24.15 10.96 -27.53
C SER A 173 23.53 10.34 -28.79
N ALA A 174 22.75 9.25 -28.66
CA ALA A 174 22.15 8.52 -29.77
C ALA A 174 21.13 9.32 -30.62
N GLY A 175 20.63 10.45 -30.11
CA GLY A 175 19.67 11.32 -30.81
C GLY A 175 18.21 10.89 -30.65
N GLY A 176 17.32 11.61 -31.34
CA GLY A 176 15.87 11.42 -31.22
C GLY A 176 15.24 11.96 -29.93
N GLU A 177 13.94 11.76 -29.80
CA GLU A 177 13.06 12.37 -28.79
C GLU A 177 13.47 12.03 -27.35
N ARG A 178 13.67 10.74 -27.06
CA ARG A 178 14.05 10.23 -25.73
C ARG A 178 15.45 10.64 -25.28
N SER A 179 16.36 11.06 -26.17
CA SER A 179 17.70 11.58 -25.78
C SER A 179 17.62 12.86 -24.93
N SER A 180 16.48 13.55 -24.91
CA SER A 180 16.23 14.64 -23.96
C SER A 180 16.11 14.16 -22.50
N LEU A 181 15.58 12.96 -22.28
CA LEU A 181 15.35 12.38 -20.95
C LEU A 181 16.68 12.00 -20.28
N PHE A 182 17.54 11.27 -20.99
CA PHE A 182 18.85 10.86 -20.50
C PHE A 182 19.75 12.05 -20.17
N ARG A 183 19.73 13.12 -20.99
CA ARG A 183 20.44 14.39 -20.70
C ARG A 183 19.95 15.10 -19.44
N LYS A 184 18.71 14.88 -19.00
CA LYS A 184 18.17 15.40 -17.71
C LYS A 184 18.67 14.58 -16.50
N VAL A 185 19.10 13.33 -16.68
CA VAL A 185 19.66 12.52 -15.57
C VAL A 185 21.05 13.02 -15.19
N LEU A 186 21.89 13.31 -16.20
CA LEU A 186 23.31 13.67 -16.07
C LEU A 186 23.58 15.08 -15.49
N ARG A 187 22.57 15.81 -14.99
CA ARG A 187 22.70 17.21 -14.55
C ARG A 187 21.87 17.53 -13.29
N PRO A 188 22.49 17.99 -12.18
CA PRO A 188 23.93 17.94 -11.89
C PRO A 188 24.46 16.50 -11.91
N ASP A 189 25.80 16.33 -11.94
CA ASP A 189 26.44 15.02 -12.13
C ASP A 189 25.96 14.01 -11.04
N PRO A 190 25.30 12.91 -11.43
CA PRO A 190 24.62 12.02 -10.49
C PRO A 190 25.48 10.83 -10.02
N VAL A 191 26.77 10.77 -10.42
CA VAL A 191 27.64 9.61 -10.16
C VAL A 191 28.24 9.61 -8.77
N ASP A 192 28.06 8.47 -8.10
CA ASP A 192 28.80 8.12 -6.90
C ASP A 192 30.25 7.73 -7.22
N MET A 193 31.21 8.49 -6.69
CA MET A 193 32.64 8.18 -6.79
C MET A 193 33.17 7.39 -5.57
N THR A 194 32.34 7.16 -4.54
CA THR A 194 32.73 6.47 -3.29
C THR A 194 32.52 4.96 -3.34
N GLY A 195 31.62 4.48 -4.21
CA GLY A 195 31.17 3.08 -4.27
C GLY A 195 29.97 2.77 -3.36
N LYS A 196 29.53 3.70 -2.49
CA LYS A 196 28.35 3.56 -1.62
C LYS A 196 27.08 3.22 -2.42
N ARG A 197 26.90 3.76 -3.62
CA ARG A 197 25.76 3.44 -4.51
C ARG A 197 25.71 1.95 -4.87
N LYS A 198 26.89 1.36 -5.10
CA LYS A 198 27.05 -0.03 -5.57
C LYS A 198 26.83 -1.05 -4.46
N THR A 199 26.82 -0.65 -3.19
CA THR A 199 26.48 -1.54 -2.06
C THR A 199 24.97 -1.75 -1.91
N PHE A 200 24.14 -0.74 -2.25
CA PHE A 200 22.68 -0.87 -2.21
C PHE A 200 22.14 -1.80 -3.30
N GLY A 201 22.72 -1.78 -4.49
CA GLY A 201 22.26 -2.53 -5.65
C GLY A 201 22.86 -1.98 -6.94
N ARG A 202 22.37 -2.50 -8.07
CA ARG A 202 22.59 -1.95 -9.41
C ARG A 202 21.39 -1.12 -9.85
N LEU A 203 21.56 -0.30 -10.89
CA LEU A 203 20.42 0.25 -11.61
C LEU A 203 19.73 -0.88 -12.43
N PRO A 204 18.38 -0.86 -12.53
CA PRO A 204 17.65 -1.67 -13.50
C PRO A 204 17.97 -1.24 -14.95
N PRO A 205 17.65 -2.06 -15.97
CA PRO A 205 17.84 -1.70 -17.38
C PRO A 205 17.18 -0.37 -17.74
N LEU A 206 17.88 0.49 -18.49
CA LEU A 206 17.40 1.84 -18.81
C LEU A 206 16.04 1.84 -19.56
N ASP A 207 15.79 0.83 -20.39
CA ASP A 207 14.51 0.70 -21.09
C ASP A 207 13.33 0.40 -20.15
N SER A 208 13.56 -0.31 -19.03
CA SER A 208 12.55 -0.50 -17.98
C SER A 208 12.25 0.81 -17.23
N LEU A 209 13.25 1.68 -17.04
CA LEU A 209 13.04 3.00 -16.43
C LEU A 209 12.26 3.93 -17.37
N VAL A 210 12.53 3.86 -18.68
CA VAL A 210 11.72 4.51 -19.72
C VAL A 210 10.29 3.97 -19.72
N GLU A 211 10.10 2.65 -19.59
CA GLU A 211 8.77 2.06 -19.53
C GLU A 211 7.96 2.52 -18.30
N ILE A 212 8.58 2.59 -17.12
CA ILE A 212 7.95 3.16 -15.91
C ILE A 212 7.59 4.63 -16.12
N TRP A 213 8.48 5.44 -16.69
CA TRP A 213 8.21 6.85 -17.01
C TRP A 213 7.04 7.00 -17.99
N GLU A 214 7.03 6.25 -19.10
CA GLU A 214 5.93 6.30 -20.09
C GLU A 214 4.61 5.76 -19.54
N LYS A 215 4.63 4.84 -18.57
CA LYS A 215 3.42 4.44 -17.82
C LYS A 215 2.96 5.56 -16.87
N ALA A 216 3.88 6.25 -16.19
CA ALA A 216 3.54 7.34 -15.28
C ALA A 216 2.91 8.54 -16.00
N GLN A 217 3.56 9.07 -17.05
CA GLN A 217 3.01 10.15 -17.88
C GLN A 217 1.60 9.80 -18.38
N ARG A 218 1.43 8.58 -18.92
CA ARG A 218 0.14 8.06 -19.40
C ARG A 218 -0.93 7.94 -18.31
N CYS A 219 -0.56 7.72 -17.05
CA CYS A 219 -1.50 7.64 -15.95
C CYS A 219 -2.00 9.04 -15.52
N GLU A 220 -1.15 10.06 -15.57
CA GLU A 220 -1.53 11.47 -15.34
C GLU A 220 -2.36 11.99 -16.52
N ASP A 221 -1.84 11.91 -17.76
CA ASP A 221 -2.49 12.36 -19.02
C ASP A 221 -3.93 11.85 -19.19
N LYS A 222 -4.20 10.63 -18.72
CA LYS A 222 -5.49 9.95 -18.90
C LYS A 222 -6.33 9.89 -17.62
N GLY A 223 -5.88 10.52 -16.53
CA GLY A 223 -6.59 10.52 -15.24
C GLY A 223 -6.87 9.12 -14.72
N HIS A 224 -5.87 8.23 -14.74
CA HIS A 224 -5.99 6.87 -14.21
C HIS A 224 -6.33 6.91 -12.71
N SER A 225 -7.08 5.91 -12.24
CA SER A 225 -7.41 5.74 -10.82
C SER A 225 -6.19 5.34 -10.00
N GLU A 226 -6.27 5.49 -8.67
CA GLU A 226 -5.24 5.09 -7.70
C GLU A 226 -4.78 3.63 -7.94
N ALA A 227 -5.74 2.71 -8.12
CA ALA A 227 -5.47 1.31 -8.47
C ALA A 227 -4.78 1.15 -9.84
N GLY A 228 -5.09 2.01 -10.82
CA GLY A 228 -4.43 2.03 -12.13
C GLY A 228 -2.96 2.47 -12.05
N TRP A 229 -2.68 3.53 -11.30
CA TRP A 229 -1.32 3.96 -10.96
C TRP A 229 -0.55 2.88 -10.20
N ASN A 230 -1.21 2.24 -9.23
CA ASN A 230 -0.62 1.19 -8.40
C ASN A 230 -0.18 -0.02 -9.23
N CYS A 231 -1.01 -0.49 -10.16
CA CYS A 231 -0.68 -1.61 -11.04
C CYS A 231 0.29 -1.24 -12.18
N ALA A 232 0.28 -0.01 -12.68
CA ALA A 232 1.08 0.39 -13.84
C ALA A 232 2.45 0.99 -13.48
N VAL A 233 2.57 1.65 -12.31
CA VAL A 233 3.73 2.47 -11.96
C VAL A 233 4.30 2.07 -10.61
N HIS A 234 3.51 2.13 -9.53
CA HIS A 234 4.06 2.06 -8.18
C HIS A 234 4.58 0.67 -7.81
N TYR A 235 3.73 -0.37 -7.96
CA TYR A 235 4.16 -1.74 -7.67
C TYR A 235 5.30 -2.20 -8.61
N PRO A 236 5.21 -2.03 -9.95
CA PRO A 236 6.31 -2.38 -10.84
C PRO A 236 7.63 -1.66 -10.52
N LEU A 237 7.61 -0.39 -10.09
CA LEU A 237 8.83 0.33 -9.71
C LEU A 237 9.43 -0.20 -8.39
N MET A 238 8.61 -0.63 -7.44
CA MET A 238 9.09 -1.25 -6.19
C MET A 238 9.69 -2.63 -6.46
N GLU A 239 8.96 -3.50 -7.17
CA GLU A 239 9.42 -4.83 -7.58
C GLU A 239 10.74 -4.73 -8.37
N LEU A 240 10.83 -3.79 -9.31
CA LEU A 240 12.05 -3.52 -10.10
C LEU A 240 13.21 -3.00 -9.24
N ALA A 241 12.96 -2.14 -8.24
CA ALA A 241 14.01 -1.65 -7.35
C ALA A 241 14.60 -2.76 -6.48
N LEU A 242 13.75 -3.63 -5.91
CA LEU A 242 14.13 -4.74 -5.03
C LEU A 242 14.81 -5.87 -5.79
N LYS A 243 14.31 -6.23 -6.99
CA LYS A 243 14.92 -7.23 -7.88
C LYS A 243 16.38 -6.92 -8.26
N TYR A 244 16.77 -5.65 -8.19
CA TYR A 244 18.12 -5.18 -8.48
C TYR A 244 18.89 -4.66 -7.24
N ALA A 245 18.35 -4.90 -6.03
CA ALA A 245 19.00 -4.63 -4.75
C ALA A 245 19.96 -5.75 -4.33
N ASN A 246 21.02 -5.40 -3.59
CA ASN A 246 21.95 -6.39 -3.01
C ASN A 246 21.40 -7.00 -1.70
N VAL A 247 20.11 -7.37 -1.68
CA VAL A 247 19.43 -8.06 -0.57
C VAL A 247 18.60 -9.27 -1.01
N THR A 248 18.70 -9.66 -2.28
CA THR A 248 17.83 -10.64 -2.94
C THR A 248 18.68 -11.57 -3.79
N THR A 249 19.56 -12.38 -3.19
CA THR A 249 20.55 -13.17 -3.94
C THR A 249 20.03 -14.56 -4.34
N HIS A 250 19.17 -14.59 -5.35
CA HIS A 250 18.61 -15.84 -5.90
C HIS A 250 19.65 -16.84 -6.44
N GLU A 251 20.90 -16.43 -6.72
CA GLU A 251 21.82 -17.20 -7.58
C GLU A 251 23.28 -17.35 -7.11
N THR A 252 23.75 -16.75 -6.00
CA THR A 252 25.20 -16.65 -5.70
C THR A 252 25.70 -17.24 -4.38
N ALA A 253 24.90 -18.04 -3.67
CA ALA A 253 25.34 -18.78 -2.47
C ALA A 253 25.86 -20.20 -2.81
N HIS A 254 27.13 -20.30 -3.25
CA HIS A 254 27.80 -21.61 -3.44
C HIS A 254 28.27 -22.26 -2.12
N ASP A 255 28.17 -21.57 -0.99
CA ASP A 255 28.48 -22.09 0.34
C ASP A 255 27.19 -22.61 1.03
N PRO A 256 27.06 -23.93 1.29
CA PRO A 256 25.89 -24.49 1.94
C PRO A 256 25.72 -24.09 3.41
N SER A 257 26.77 -23.52 4.05
CA SER A 257 26.70 -23.01 5.42
C SER A 257 26.16 -21.57 5.50
N ASN A 258 26.16 -20.84 4.38
CA ASN A 258 25.78 -19.42 4.31
C ASN A 258 24.62 -19.20 3.34
N ARG A 259 23.58 -20.03 3.46
CA ARG A 259 22.30 -19.83 2.75
C ARG A 259 21.57 -18.62 3.33
N GLU A 260 21.00 -17.77 2.47
CA GLU A 260 20.09 -16.72 2.93
C GLU A 260 18.89 -17.35 3.66
N GLU A 261 18.55 -16.80 4.84
CA GLU A 261 17.35 -17.22 5.59
C GLU A 261 16.08 -16.50 5.12
N ILE A 262 16.24 -15.32 4.51
CA ILE A 262 15.15 -14.41 4.15
C ILE A 262 15.42 -13.73 2.80
N LEU A 263 14.35 -13.22 2.18
CA LEU A 263 14.36 -12.23 1.12
C LEU A 263 13.69 -10.94 1.61
N VAL A 264 13.96 -9.81 0.96
CA VAL A 264 13.21 -8.56 1.15
C VAL A 264 12.40 -8.27 -0.12
N ASP A 265 11.08 -8.28 -0.01
CA ASP A 265 10.16 -8.13 -1.15
C ASP A 265 8.98 -7.18 -0.84
N VAL A 266 8.18 -6.83 -1.85
CA VAL A 266 7.02 -5.95 -1.77
C VAL A 266 5.72 -6.72 -1.94
N VAL A 267 4.74 -6.50 -1.04
CA VAL A 267 3.41 -7.11 -1.15
C VAL A 267 2.31 -6.07 -1.29
N ASN A 268 1.28 -6.37 -2.09
CA ASN A 268 0.02 -5.63 -2.07
C ASN A 268 -0.72 -5.88 -0.75
N ALA A 269 -0.93 -4.81 0.01
CA ALA A 269 -1.57 -4.82 1.33
C ALA A 269 -2.96 -4.16 1.34
N THR A 270 -3.51 -3.76 0.17
CA THR A 270 -4.79 -3.02 0.02
C THR A 270 -6.03 -3.66 0.69
N THR A 271 -5.95 -4.94 1.09
CA THR A 271 -7.01 -5.66 1.83
C THR A 271 -6.68 -5.94 3.30
N ALA A 272 -5.41 -5.81 3.70
CA ALA A 272 -4.93 -6.02 5.05
C ALA A 272 -5.56 -5.04 6.04
N GLN A 273 -5.99 -5.53 7.19
CA GLN A 273 -6.67 -4.73 8.21
C GLN A 273 -5.98 -4.85 9.56
N ILE A 274 -5.94 -3.75 10.31
CA ILE A 274 -5.37 -3.74 11.65
C ILE A 274 -6.20 -4.63 12.58
N CYS A 275 -5.59 -5.67 13.13
CA CYS A 275 -6.24 -6.56 14.09
C CYS A 275 -6.72 -5.77 15.32
N PRO A 276 -7.93 -6.03 15.85
CA PRO A 276 -8.51 -5.23 16.93
C PRO A 276 -7.63 -5.01 18.16
N VAL A 277 -6.87 -6.03 18.55
CA VAL A 277 -5.94 -6.01 19.68
C VAL A 277 -4.79 -5.01 19.52
N HIS A 278 -4.41 -4.66 18.28
CA HIS A 278 -3.32 -3.72 17.96
C HIS A 278 -3.79 -2.31 17.63
N ALA A 279 -5.08 -2.11 17.32
CA ALA A 279 -5.63 -0.79 17.03
C ALA A 279 -5.45 0.17 18.24
N PRO A 280 -5.03 1.44 18.01
CA PRO A 280 -4.97 2.42 19.09
C PRO A 280 -6.34 2.59 19.76
N MET A 281 -6.36 2.66 21.10
CA MET A 281 -7.58 2.50 21.90
C MET A 281 -8.70 3.50 21.56
N THR A 282 -8.34 4.75 21.23
CA THR A 282 -9.24 5.82 20.78
C THR A 282 -9.80 5.64 19.36
N LEU A 283 -9.24 4.70 18.59
CA LEU A 283 -9.59 4.38 17.21
C LEU A 283 -10.07 2.92 17.03
N ALA A 284 -10.23 2.16 18.11
CA ALA A 284 -10.65 0.76 18.04
C ALA A 284 -11.95 0.58 17.23
N THR A 285 -12.94 1.47 17.38
CA THR A 285 -14.18 1.41 16.57
C THR A 285 -13.98 1.64 15.05
N GLN A 286 -12.74 1.78 14.57
CA GLN A 286 -12.34 1.98 13.18
C GLN A 286 -11.34 0.93 12.64
N HIS A 287 -11.43 -0.35 13.02
CA HIS A 287 -10.56 -1.47 12.57
C HIS A 287 -10.38 -1.69 11.05
N LYS A 288 -10.93 -0.83 10.18
CA LYS A 288 -10.87 -0.93 8.71
C LYS A 288 -9.69 -0.18 8.08
N LYS A 289 -8.64 0.14 8.86
CA LYS A 289 -7.44 0.81 8.37
C LYS A 289 -6.44 -0.17 7.76
N ARG A 290 -5.78 0.31 6.71
CA ARG A 290 -4.95 -0.42 5.75
C ARG A 290 -3.82 0.51 5.27
N VAL A 291 -2.90 -0.07 4.52
CA VAL A 291 -1.98 0.62 3.60
C VAL A 291 -2.02 -0.12 2.26
N ASP A 292 -1.55 0.49 1.17
CA ASP A 292 -1.64 -0.14 -0.15
C ASP A 292 -0.57 -1.20 -0.39
N PHE A 293 0.64 -0.98 0.14
CA PHE A 293 1.75 -1.93 0.06
C PHE A 293 2.58 -1.97 1.36
N CYS A 294 3.31 -3.07 1.54
CA CYS A 294 4.38 -3.17 2.53
C CYS A 294 5.65 -3.68 1.87
N LEU A 295 6.82 -3.27 2.37
CA LEU A 295 7.99 -4.13 2.27
C LEU A 295 7.94 -5.14 3.42
N LEU A 296 8.29 -6.38 3.12
CA LEU A 296 8.33 -7.48 4.06
C LEU A 296 9.67 -8.20 4.04
N VAL A 297 9.94 -8.93 5.12
CA VAL A 297 10.98 -9.94 5.21
C VAL A 297 10.30 -11.30 4.98
N GLU A 298 10.47 -11.91 3.81
CA GLU A 298 9.93 -13.25 3.53
C GLU A 298 10.96 -14.31 3.95
N PRO A 299 10.64 -15.24 4.85
CA PRO A 299 11.56 -16.30 5.21
C PRO A 299 11.59 -17.41 4.15
N ILE A 300 12.80 -17.73 3.67
CA ILE A 300 13.01 -18.69 2.59
C ILE A 300 12.58 -20.09 3.05
N LYS A 301 11.72 -20.74 2.26
CA LYS A 301 11.11 -22.02 2.61
C LYS A 301 12.17 -23.11 2.85
N GLY A 302 12.06 -23.79 4.00
CA GLY A 302 13.01 -24.83 4.42
C GLY A 302 14.23 -24.29 5.18
N THR A 303 14.17 -23.06 5.69
CA THR A 303 15.14 -22.48 6.63
C THR A 303 14.56 -22.44 8.05
N ASN A 304 15.43 -22.35 9.05
CA ASN A 304 15.02 -22.22 10.45
C ASN A 304 14.12 -20.99 10.69
N ALA A 305 14.40 -19.88 9.99
CA ALA A 305 13.57 -18.69 10.01
C ALA A 305 12.12 -18.97 9.55
N ALA A 306 11.91 -19.73 8.47
CA ALA A 306 10.58 -20.05 7.97
C ALA A 306 9.78 -20.91 8.95
N ASP A 307 10.41 -21.97 9.48
CA ASP A 307 9.75 -22.88 10.43
C ASP A 307 9.44 -22.18 11.76
N TYR A 308 10.38 -21.34 12.26
CA TYR A 308 10.17 -20.57 13.47
C TYR A 308 9.06 -19.52 13.31
N LEU A 309 9.12 -18.68 12.26
CA LEU A 309 8.15 -17.61 12.06
C LEU A 309 6.75 -18.16 11.76
N SER A 310 6.65 -19.26 11.01
CA SER A 310 5.39 -19.99 10.81
C SER A 310 4.83 -20.51 12.15
N ARG A 311 5.66 -21.14 12.99
CA ARG A 311 5.24 -21.63 14.32
C ARG A 311 4.81 -20.48 15.24
N LYS A 312 5.58 -19.39 15.32
CA LYS A 312 5.25 -18.23 16.16
C LYS A 312 4.00 -17.51 15.68
N SER A 313 3.80 -17.42 14.36
CA SER A 313 2.54 -16.95 13.76
C SER A 313 1.37 -17.80 14.25
N GLN A 314 1.45 -19.12 14.10
CA GLN A 314 0.37 -20.06 14.47
C GLN A 314 0.03 -20.06 15.98
N LEU A 315 1.05 -19.93 16.85
CA LEU A 315 0.89 -19.90 18.30
C LEU A 315 0.43 -18.53 18.85
N SER A 316 0.48 -17.46 18.05
CA SER A 316 0.03 -16.14 18.49
C SER A 316 -1.52 -16.06 18.62
N PRO A 317 -2.06 -15.24 19.55
CA PRO A 317 -3.51 -15.16 19.80
C PRO A 317 -4.39 -14.74 18.61
N HIS A 318 -3.79 -14.23 17.53
CA HIS A 318 -4.46 -13.76 16.31
C HIS A 318 -3.78 -14.29 15.04
N GLN A 319 -3.09 -15.44 15.14
CA GLN A 319 -2.48 -16.18 14.03
C GLN A 319 -1.53 -15.38 13.12
N SER A 320 -0.83 -14.36 13.66
CA SER A 320 0.09 -13.49 12.93
C SER A 320 1.18 -12.94 13.86
N ILE A 321 2.41 -12.82 13.36
CA ILE A 321 3.50 -12.06 14.01
C ILE A 321 3.41 -10.55 13.75
N ASN A 322 2.44 -10.09 12.95
CA ASN A 322 2.24 -8.69 12.63
C ASN A 322 0.93 -8.16 13.23
N HIS A 323 0.74 -6.85 13.13
CA HIS A 323 -0.45 -6.14 13.57
C HIS A 323 -1.70 -6.35 12.68
N THR A 324 -1.62 -7.27 11.70
CA THR A 324 -2.68 -7.65 10.75
C THR A 324 -2.69 -9.17 10.56
N ASP A 325 -3.87 -9.76 10.33
CA ASP A 325 -4.08 -11.20 10.06
C ASP A 325 -4.15 -11.50 8.55
N PHE A 326 -3.79 -10.54 7.70
CA PHE A 326 -3.70 -10.71 6.25
C PHE A 326 -2.72 -11.85 5.89
N ALA A 327 -3.20 -12.87 5.17
CA ALA A 327 -2.49 -14.15 5.04
C ALA A 327 -1.02 -14.04 4.55
N PRO A 328 -0.68 -13.24 3.50
CA PRO A 328 0.71 -13.04 3.08
C PRO A 328 1.62 -12.38 4.12
N LEU A 329 1.06 -11.69 5.13
CA LEU A 329 1.79 -11.00 6.19
C LEU A 329 1.70 -11.71 7.55
N ARG A 330 1.18 -12.95 7.62
CA ARG A 330 1.05 -13.67 8.90
C ARG A 330 2.41 -14.06 9.51
N ALA A 331 3.33 -14.54 8.68
CA ALA A 331 4.65 -15.03 9.11
C ALA A 331 5.84 -14.24 8.51
N CYS A 332 5.58 -13.13 7.80
CA CYS A 332 6.59 -12.32 7.12
C CYS A 332 6.65 -10.93 7.78
N PRO A 333 7.69 -10.57 8.57
CA PRO A 333 7.76 -9.28 9.27
C PRO A 333 7.63 -8.09 8.31
N ILE A 334 6.70 -7.17 8.59
CA ILE A 334 6.58 -5.91 7.84
C ILE A 334 7.76 -5.01 8.23
N SER A 335 8.53 -4.49 7.28
CA SER A 335 9.66 -3.58 7.55
C SER A 335 9.36 -2.12 7.16
N VAL A 336 8.67 -1.90 6.04
CA VAL A 336 8.25 -0.57 5.55
C VAL A 336 6.77 -0.62 5.21
N SER A 337 6.04 0.48 5.49
CA SER A 337 4.62 0.61 5.12
C SER A 337 4.40 1.72 4.10
N ILE A 338 3.57 1.48 3.08
CA ILE A 338 3.49 2.33 1.89
C ILE A 338 2.02 2.60 1.55
N GLU A 339 1.63 3.88 1.62
CA GLU A 339 0.31 4.39 1.25
C GLU A 339 0.44 5.17 -0.06
N THR A 340 -0.50 4.99 -0.98
CA THR A 340 -0.54 5.68 -2.27
C THR A 340 -1.77 6.57 -2.36
N LYS A 341 -1.75 7.66 -3.11
CA LYS A 341 -2.92 8.50 -3.43
C LYS A 341 -2.75 9.09 -4.84
N LEU A 342 -3.82 9.65 -5.40
CA LEU A 342 -3.72 10.40 -6.65
C LEU A 342 -3.07 11.78 -6.46
N THR A 343 -2.58 12.32 -7.58
CA THR A 343 -2.08 13.69 -7.70
C THR A 343 -3.12 14.68 -7.17
N GLY A 344 -2.72 15.55 -6.23
CA GLY A 344 -3.60 16.56 -5.63
C GLY A 344 -4.60 16.07 -4.56
N GLU A 345 -4.67 14.79 -4.25
CA GLU A 345 -5.53 14.29 -3.16
C GLU A 345 -5.01 14.65 -1.76
N GLU A 346 -5.88 14.53 -0.74
CA GLU A 346 -5.57 14.95 0.62
C GLU A 346 -4.39 14.17 1.24
N TRP A 347 -3.21 14.81 1.26
CA TRP A 347 -2.06 14.44 2.08
C TRP A 347 -2.45 14.13 3.54
N GLN A 348 -3.38 14.90 4.11
CA GLN A 348 -3.90 14.69 5.47
C GLN A 348 -4.68 13.37 5.62
N SER A 349 -5.22 12.80 4.53
CA SER A 349 -5.86 11.48 4.53
C SER A 349 -4.82 10.37 4.54
N ALA A 350 -3.81 10.41 3.65
CA ALA A 350 -2.70 9.46 3.62
C ALA A 350 -1.91 9.46 4.94
N MET A 351 -1.57 10.64 5.46
CA MET A 351 -1.01 10.83 6.80
C MET A 351 -1.89 10.19 7.88
N SER A 352 -3.21 10.37 7.80
CA SER A 352 -4.16 9.76 8.74
C SER A 352 -4.24 8.24 8.63
N GLN A 353 -3.87 7.64 7.49
CA GLN A 353 -3.83 6.18 7.34
C GLN A 353 -2.54 5.64 7.98
N GLN A 354 -1.40 6.20 7.57
CA GLN A 354 -0.07 5.82 8.08
C GLN A 354 0.07 6.03 9.60
N THR A 355 -0.49 7.13 10.15
CA THR A 355 -0.50 7.37 11.61
C THR A 355 -1.08 6.20 12.41
N VAL A 356 -2.18 5.62 11.92
CA VAL A 356 -2.91 4.55 12.63
C VAL A 356 -2.23 3.20 12.39
N TRP A 357 -1.77 2.96 11.17
CA TRP A 357 -1.00 1.77 10.81
C TRP A 357 0.30 1.66 11.62
N LEU A 358 1.14 2.70 11.61
CA LEU A 358 2.41 2.74 12.34
C LEU A 358 2.21 2.69 13.87
N SER A 359 1.16 3.33 14.40
CA SER A 359 0.83 3.20 15.83
C SER A 359 0.40 1.78 16.20
N ALA A 360 -0.36 1.09 15.34
CA ALA A 360 -0.73 -0.30 15.56
C ALA A 360 0.47 -1.26 15.38
N HIS A 361 1.38 -0.94 14.46
CA HIS A 361 2.62 -1.67 14.27
C HIS A 361 3.49 -1.59 15.53
N TRP A 362 3.72 -0.39 16.08
CA TRP A 362 4.41 -0.23 17.36
C TRP A 362 3.69 -0.93 18.52
N ASN A 363 2.35 -0.88 18.61
CA ASN A 363 1.58 -1.64 19.61
C ASN A 363 1.73 -3.18 19.48
N CYS A 364 2.16 -3.67 18.32
CA CYS A 364 2.44 -5.09 18.07
C CYS A 364 3.89 -5.42 18.45
N LEU A 365 4.86 -4.61 17.99
CA LEU A 365 6.27 -4.77 18.35
C LEU A 365 6.50 -4.67 19.85
N ASP A 366 5.90 -3.69 20.54
CA ASP A 366 5.95 -3.59 22.00
C ASP A 366 5.45 -4.89 22.68
N ARG A 367 4.44 -5.57 22.14
CA ARG A 367 3.96 -6.84 22.72
C ARG A 367 4.83 -8.04 22.40
N LEU A 368 5.38 -8.13 21.19
CA LEU A 368 6.29 -9.22 20.81
C LEU A 368 7.58 -9.21 21.63
N THR A 369 8.03 -8.00 22.03
CA THR A 369 9.25 -7.76 22.80
C THR A 369 9.00 -7.56 24.31
N ASN A 370 7.79 -7.86 24.82
CA ASN A 370 7.41 -7.74 26.24
C ASN A 370 7.61 -6.33 26.85
N ASP A 371 7.26 -5.29 26.09
CA ASP A 371 7.46 -3.86 26.36
C ASP A 371 8.93 -3.46 26.62
N SER A 372 9.88 -4.24 26.09
CA SER A 372 11.33 -4.02 26.28
C SER A 372 11.77 -2.65 25.76
N GLN A 373 12.36 -1.86 26.66
CA GLN A 373 12.98 -0.59 26.29
C GLN A 373 14.18 -0.81 25.36
N LEU A 374 15.09 -1.74 25.69
CA LEU A 374 16.25 -2.03 24.84
C LEU A 374 15.84 -2.40 23.41
N ALA A 375 14.72 -3.11 23.24
CA ALA A 375 14.20 -3.43 21.91
C ALA A 375 13.71 -2.18 21.16
N ARG A 376 13.03 -1.24 21.80
CA ARG A 376 12.67 0.04 21.15
C ARG A 376 13.89 0.87 20.82
N ASP A 377 14.82 1.00 21.75
CA ASP A 377 15.98 1.87 21.64
C ASP A 377 16.94 1.38 20.53
N GLU A 378 17.10 0.05 20.36
CA GLU A 378 17.86 -0.53 19.25
C GLU A 378 17.16 -0.50 17.88
N LEU A 379 15.81 -0.56 17.82
CA LEU A 379 15.08 -0.38 16.54
C LEU A 379 15.02 1.09 16.12
N CYS A 380 14.88 1.99 17.10
CA CYS A 380 14.73 3.43 16.97
C CYS A 380 13.46 3.90 16.20
N PHE A 381 13.28 3.49 14.94
CA PHE A 381 12.20 3.96 14.07
C PHE A 381 11.62 2.86 13.17
N LEU A 382 10.38 3.08 12.72
CA LEU A 382 9.75 2.34 11.63
C LEU A 382 9.60 3.25 10.40
N PRO A 383 10.22 2.94 9.26
CA PRO A 383 10.09 3.74 8.03
C PRO A 383 8.73 3.57 7.36
N ALA A 384 8.30 4.62 6.66
CA ALA A 384 7.09 4.61 5.86
C ALA A 384 7.23 5.49 4.61
N ILE A 385 6.42 5.19 3.60
CA ILE A 385 6.35 5.95 2.35
C ILE A 385 4.92 6.44 2.12
N ILE A 386 4.78 7.65 1.58
CA ILE A 386 3.56 8.09 0.90
C ILE A 386 3.90 8.40 -0.55
N VAL A 387 3.12 7.87 -1.48
CA VAL A 387 3.19 8.19 -2.91
C VAL A 387 1.97 9.02 -3.30
N GLN A 388 2.15 10.11 -4.05
CA GLN A 388 1.06 10.96 -4.52
C GLN A 388 1.18 11.16 -6.04
N GLY A 389 0.55 10.28 -6.82
CA GLY A 389 0.77 10.19 -8.26
C GLY A 389 2.25 10.04 -8.58
N HIS A 390 2.86 11.07 -9.16
CA HIS A 390 4.29 11.07 -9.45
C HIS A 390 5.20 11.08 -8.21
N ASP A 391 4.83 11.72 -7.10
CA ASP A 391 5.77 12.11 -6.04
C ASP A 391 5.94 11.08 -4.91
N TRP A 392 7.19 10.78 -4.56
CA TRP A 392 7.55 9.79 -3.53
C TRP A 392 8.14 10.46 -2.28
N THR A 393 7.58 10.11 -1.12
CA THR A 393 7.84 10.77 0.16
C THR A 393 8.20 9.78 1.24
N PHE A 394 9.26 10.07 2.00
CA PHE A 394 9.66 9.37 3.21
C PHE A 394 9.00 9.98 4.46
N LEU A 395 8.67 9.10 5.40
CA LEU A 395 8.17 9.35 6.75
C LEU A 395 8.80 8.32 7.69
N ALA A 396 8.79 8.59 8.99
CA ALA A 396 9.18 7.61 10.00
C ALA A 396 8.32 7.71 11.27
N ALA A 397 8.13 6.59 11.96
CA ALA A 397 7.49 6.55 13.27
C ALA A 397 8.49 6.11 14.35
N THR A 398 8.75 6.95 15.34
CA THR A 398 9.49 6.57 16.56
C THR A 398 8.53 6.34 17.72
N ARG A 399 8.99 5.64 18.76
CA ARG A 399 8.19 5.25 19.92
C ARG A 399 8.66 6.02 21.17
N GLY A 400 7.77 6.81 21.75
CA GLY A 400 8.04 7.62 22.94
C GLY A 400 7.67 6.94 24.25
N ASP A 401 7.64 7.74 25.32
CA ASP A 401 7.36 7.30 26.67
C ASP A 401 5.93 6.80 26.92
N LEU A 402 5.74 6.11 28.04
CA LEU A 402 4.42 5.79 28.60
C LEU A 402 3.74 7.07 29.05
N LEU A 403 2.52 7.29 28.57
CA LEU A 403 1.71 8.43 28.99
C LEU A 403 1.15 8.20 30.40
N HIS A 404 1.37 9.16 31.31
CA HIS A 404 0.90 9.06 32.69
C HIS A 404 -0.60 8.70 32.78
N GLY A 405 -0.91 7.68 33.58
CA GLY A 405 -2.28 7.18 33.75
C GLY A 405 -2.84 6.35 32.58
N ARG A 406 -2.04 6.00 31.57
CA ARG A 406 -2.47 5.15 30.43
C ARG A 406 -1.49 4.03 30.16
N ALA A 407 -2.01 2.87 29.72
CA ALA A 407 -1.21 1.74 29.23
C ALA A 407 -0.72 1.92 27.77
N SER A 408 -0.57 3.16 27.30
CA SER A 408 -0.26 3.51 25.91
C SER A 408 0.95 4.43 25.85
N ARG A 409 1.96 4.03 25.06
CA ARG A 409 3.09 4.87 24.70
C ARG A 409 2.73 5.85 23.58
N GLN A 410 3.43 6.98 23.51
CA GLN A 410 3.33 7.93 22.40
C GLN A 410 3.91 7.34 21.10
N THR A 411 3.27 7.58 19.96
CA THR A 411 3.86 7.37 18.62
C THR A 411 4.16 8.72 17.97
N ILE A 412 5.41 8.95 17.56
CA ILE A 412 5.85 10.22 16.97
C ILE A 412 6.01 10.01 15.45
N ILE A 413 5.23 10.72 14.63
CA ILE A 413 5.19 10.54 13.17
C ILE A 413 5.91 11.71 12.46
N TRP A 414 7.16 11.48 12.07
CA TRP A 414 8.04 12.47 11.43
C TRP A 414 7.76 12.59 9.93
N HIS A 415 7.66 13.82 9.41
CA HIS A 415 7.39 14.11 7.98
C HIS A 415 7.95 15.49 7.55
N LYS A 416 8.00 15.91 6.29
CA LYS A 416 7.75 15.25 5.01
C LYS A 416 9.03 15.39 4.19
N LEU A 417 9.71 14.30 3.84
CA LEU A 417 10.89 14.33 2.99
C LEU A 417 10.55 13.75 1.61
N CYS A 418 10.35 14.61 0.61
CA CYS A 418 10.20 14.15 -0.77
C CYS A 418 11.58 13.69 -1.28
N PHE A 419 11.67 12.49 -1.85
CA PHE A 419 12.96 11.91 -2.27
C PHE A 419 13.07 11.59 -3.77
N GLY A 420 11.97 11.66 -4.52
CA GLY A 420 12.00 11.51 -5.96
C GLY A 420 10.61 11.57 -6.57
N SER A 421 10.55 11.55 -7.90
CA SER A 421 9.30 11.68 -8.66
C SER A 421 9.36 10.85 -9.95
N THR A 422 8.26 10.22 -10.35
CA THR A 422 8.21 9.41 -11.59
C THR A 422 8.00 10.24 -12.85
N ASP A 423 7.87 11.57 -12.73
CA ASP A 423 7.79 12.51 -13.85
C ASP A 423 9.09 12.59 -14.70
N GLY A 424 10.21 12.07 -14.18
CA GLY A 424 11.45 12.00 -14.96
C GLY A 424 12.42 10.90 -14.52
N LEU A 425 13.22 10.41 -15.46
CA LEU A 425 14.20 9.33 -15.24
C LEU A 425 15.15 9.60 -14.05
N ARG A 426 15.52 10.87 -13.80
CA ARG A 426 16.36 11.23 -12.64
C ARG A 426 15.66 10.89 -11.32
N GLY A 427 14.41 11.31 -11.17
CA GLY A 427 13.59 11.01 -9.99
C GLY A 427 13.31 9.51 -9.82
N ILE A 428 13.16 8.77 -10.92
CA ILE A 428 13.08 7.30 -10.90
C ILE A 428 14.38 6.68 -10.35
N CYS A 429 15.56 7.16 -10.75
CA CYS A 429 16.84 6.70 -10.20
C CYS A 429 16.97 7.01 -8.70
N GLN A 430 16.48 8.18 -8.26
CA GLN A 430 16.44 8.57 -6.83
C GLN A 430 15.52 7.63 -6.03
N ILE A 431 14.31 7.36 -6.54
CA ILE A 431 13.36 6.40 -5.92
C ILE A 431 13.99 5.01 -5.79
N ILE A 432 14.66 4.53 -6.83
CA ILE A 432 15.34 3.23 -6.82
C ILE A 432 16.43 3.18 -5.75
N LYS A 433 17.30 4.20 -5.62
CA LYS A 433 18.34 4.21 -4.57
C LYS A 433 17.71 4.19 -3.17
N VAL A 434 16.67 5.00 -2.92
CA VAL A 434 16.01 5.05 -1.60
C VAL A 434 15.27 3.75 -1.28
N LEU A 435 14.63 3.10 -2.25
CA LEU A 435 14.03 1.78 -2.05
C LEU A 435 15.09 0.70 -1.78
N GLN A 436 16.20 0.68 -2.53
CA GLN A 436 17.32 -0.24 -2.29
C GLN A 436 18.01 0.00 -0.93
N ARG A 437 18.07 1.26 -0.48
CA ARG A 437 18.54 1.67 0.86
C ARG A 437 17.61 1.15 1.96
N LEU A 438 16.29 1.32 1.82
CA LEU A 438 15.31 0.79 2.78
C LEU A 438 15.25 -0.75 2.78
N ALA A 439 15.57 -1.37 1.65
CA ALA A 439 15.74 -2.82 1.55
C ALA A 439 17.01 -3.29 2.31
N GLN A 440 18.15 -2.60 2.18
CA GLN A 440 19.33 -2.85 3.03
C GLN A 440 19.03 -2.60 4.51
N TRP A 441 18.30 -1.54 4.88
CA TRP A 441 17.88 -1.34 6.28
C TRP A 441 17.02 -2.51 6.78
N SER A 442 16.12 -3.03 5.93
CA SER A 442 15.29 -4.20 6.25
C SER A 442 16.14 -5.47 6.51
N LEU A 443 17.15 -5.74 5.66
CA LEU A 443 18.06 -6.88 5.80
C LEU A 443 19.06 -6.72 6.97
N ARG A 444 19.61 -5.52 7.17
CA ARG A 444 20.81 -5.28 8.00
C ARG A 444 20.50 -4.76 9.40
N ILE A 445 19.38 -4.06 9.58
CA ILE A 445 18.96 -3.50 10.87
C ILE A 445 17.71 -4.24 11.36
N TYR A 446 16.62 -4.19 10.58
CA TYR A 446 15.32 -4.69 11.03
C TYR A 446 15.29 -6.21 11.23
N TRP A 447 15.81 -7.01 10.29
CA TRP A 447 15.79 -8.47 10.43
C TRP A 447 16.65 -9.00 11.59
N PRO A 448 17.91 -8.55 11.80
CA PRO A 448 18.69 -8.91 12.99
C PRO A 448 18.01 -8.49 14.30
N TRP A 449 17.42 -7.29 14.34
CA TRP A 449 16.61 -6.83 15.48
C TRP A 449 15.39 -7.75 15.72
N PHE A 450 14.66 -8.10 14.65
CA PHE A 450 13.46 -8.93 14.74
C PHE A 450 13.80 -10.34 15.22
N ARG A 451 14.91 -10.94 14.75
CA ARG A 451 15.43 -12.19 15.31
C ARG A 451 15.71 -12.05 16.81
N ARG A 452 16.52 -11.06 17.21
CA ARG A 452 16.96 -10.89 18.61
C ARG A 452 15.80 -10.65 19.59
N PHE A 453 14.86 -9.76 19.27
CA PHE A 453 13.82 -9.32 20.23
C PHE A 453 12.41 -9.78 19.89
N ALA A 454 12.03 -9.87 18.62
CA ALA A 454 10.67 -10.27 18.24
C ALA A 454 10.54 -11.78 18.00
N MET A 455 11.64 -12.52 17.80
CA MET A 455 11.67 -13.98 17.84
C MET A 455 12.01 -14.54 19.22
N ASN A 456 12.67 -13.81 20.14
CA ASN A 456 13.05 -14.31 21.49
C ASN A 456 13.81 -15.64 21.41
N ASN A 457 15.11 -15.59 21.09
CA ASN A 457 15.96 -16.77 20.87
C ASN A 457 15.70 -17.90 21.89
N LEU A 458 15.22 -19.04 21.41
CA LEU A 458 15.24 -20.31 22.16
C LEU A 458 16.64 -20.93 22.09
N GLU A 459 17.63 -20.19 22.60
CA GLU A 459 18.91 -20.75 23.02
C GLU A 459 18.69 -21.45 24.38
N GLY A 460 17.91 -22.54 24.38
CA GLY A 460 17.39 -23.12 25.63
C GLY A 460 16.37 -24.26 25.51
N GLU A 461 16.47 -25.14 24.51
CA GLU A 461 15.95 -26.53 24.56
C GLU A 461 17.03 -27.51 24.06
#